data_AF-A0A352WNJ1-F1
#
_entry.id   AF-A0A352WNJ1-F1
#
_cell.length_a   1.000
_cell.length_b   1.000
_cell.length_c   1.000
_cell.angle_alpha   90.00
_cell.angle_beta   90.00
_cell.angle_gamma   90.00
#
_symmetry.space_group_name_H-M   'P 1'
#
loop_
_entity.id
_entity.type
_entity.pdbx_description
1 polymer ?
#
loop_
_entity_poly.entity_id
_entity_poly.type
_entity_poly.pdbx_seq_one_letter_code
_entity_poly.pdbx_strand_id
1 'polypeptide(L)'
;FLAKNFVRLHPETPLRAFAEAAQSDLLNRTVEMPVRSQRFLHAMVAHDWLVQYGSREGMLSVCRSMDARLEQRLRTTSPLHRLFEAADAAGLDDLEASFEPFWMRIQTEARSFVQTESMLAC
;
A
#
# COMPACT_ATOMS: atom_id res chain seq x y z
N PHE A 1 2.99 -7.43 -3.12
CA PHE A 1 2.28 -7.58 -4.41
C PHE A 1 1.81 -6.28 -5.08
N LEU A 2 0.74 -5.59 -4.63
CA LEU A 2 0.05 -4.54 -5.43
C LEU A 2 0.95 -3.36 -5.85
N ALA A 3 1.57 -2.66 -4.90
CA ALA A 3 2.46 -1.54 -5.20
C ALA A 3 3.71 -1.99 -5.99
N LYS A 4 4.28 -3.16 -5.63
CA LYS A 4 5.42 -3.78 -6.35
C LYS A 4 5.13 -4.04 -7.82
N ASN A 5 3.90 -4.46 -8.13
CA ASN A 5 3.48 -4.82 -9.49
C ASN A 5 2.61 -3.74 -10.14
N PHE A 6 2.62 -2.50 -9.63
CA PHE A 6 1.64 -1.48 -10.00
C PHE A 6 1.60 -1.20 -11.50
N VAL A 7 2.77 -0.99 -12.14
CA VAL A 7 2.86 -0.71 -13.58
C VAL A 7 2.33 -1.87 -14.44
N ARG A 8 2.49 -3.11 -13.97
CA ARG A 8 1.95 -4.29 -14.67
C ARG A 8 0.42 -4.35 -14.55
N LEU A 9 -0.12 -3.97 -13.39
CA LEU A 9 -1.56 -4.01 -13.10
C LEU A 9 -2.32 -2.79 -13.66
N HIS A 10 -1.63 -1.65 -13.78
CA HIS A 10 -2.15 -0.34 -14.18
C HIS A 10 -1.16 0.34 -15.14
N PRO A 11 -0.99 -0.19 -16.36
CA PRO A 11 0.04 0.29 -17.30
C PRO A 11 -0.16 1.74 -17.75
N GLU A 12 -1.38 2.26 -17.66
CA GLU A 12 -1.74 3.62 -18.03
C GLU A 12 -1.14 4.69 -17.11
N THR A 13 -0.79 4.33 -15.87
CA THR A 13 -0.32 5.30 -14.86
C THR A 13 0.86 4.74 -14.07
N PRO A 14 2.01 5.43 -14.03
CA PRO A 14 3.11 5.06 -13.14
C PRO A 14 2.72 5.20 -11.67
N LEU A 15 3.23 4.32 -10.79
CA LEU A 15 2.94 4.34 -9.35
C LEU A 15 3.18 5.72 -8.72
N ARG A 16 4.27 6.40 -9.10
CA ARG A 16 4.59 7.74 -8.61
C ARG A 16 3.51 8.75 -8.98
N ALA A 17 3.10 8.79 -10.24
CA ALA A 17 2.08 9.72 -10.70
C ALA A 17 0.72 9.47 -9.99
N PHE A 18 0.36 8.20 -9.82
CA PHE A 18 -0.83 7.82 -9.05
C PHE A 18 -0.75 8.29 -7.60
N ALA A 19 0.38 8.01 -6.92
CA ALA A 19 0.59 8.37 -5.53
C ALA A 19 0.56 9.90 -5.33
N GLU A 20 1.21 10.66 -6.20
CA GLU A 20 1.22 12.13 -6.17
C GLU A 20 -0.19 12.71 -6.38
N ALA A 21 -0.96 12.17 -7.33
CA ALA A 21 -2.34 12.59 -7.55
C ALA A 21 -3.22 12.35 -6.31
N ALA A 22 -3.16 11.15 -5.74
CA ALA A 22 -3.91 10.79 -4.54
C ALA A 22 -3.51 11.64 -3.31
N GLN A 23 -2.21 11.87 -3.13
CA GLN A 23 -1.69 12.70 -2.03
C GLN A 23 -2.08 14.16 -2.20
N SER A 24 -2.04 14.70 -3.41
CA SER A 24 -2.46 16.07 -3.71
C SER A 24 -3.94 16.28 -3.38
N ASP A 25 -4.82 15.36 -3.79
CA ASP A 25 -6.25 15.42 -3.46
C ASP A 25 -6.48 15.42 -1.94
N LEU A 26 -5.81 14.52 -1.22
CA LEU A 26 -5.88 14.45 0.24
C LEU A 26 -5.36 15.72 0.92
N LEU A 27 -4.25 16.28 0.43
CA LEU A 27 -3.66 17.50 0.98
C LEU A 27 -4.58 18.71 0.79
N ASN A 28 -5.28 18.81 -0.34
CA ASN A 28 -6.25 19.88 -0.58
C ASN A 28 -7.45 19.83 0.37
N ARG A 29 -7.72 18.65 0.94
CA ARG A 29 -8.84 18.39 1.85
C ARG A 29 -8.40 18.19 3.30
N THR A 30 -7.17 18.58 3.63
CA THR A 30 -6.59 18.40 4.98
C THR A 30 -7.46 19.03 6.08
N VAL A 31 -8.16 20.14 5.77
CA VAL A 31 -9.06 20.83 6.71
C VAL A 31 -10.26 19.98 7.15
N GLU A 32 -10.69 19.02 6.32
CA GLU A 32 -11.77 18.08 6.64
C GLU A 32 -11.31 16.96 7.60
N MET A 33 -9.99 16.82 7.80
CA MET A 33 -9.40 15.72 8.56
C MET A 33 -9.17 16.08 10.03
N PRO A 34 -9.32 15.13 10.97
CA PRO A 34 -8.85 15.31 12.35
C PRO A 34 -7.34 15.59 12.40
N VAL A 35 -6.89 16.44 13.32
CA VAL A 35 -5.48 16.87 13.48
C VAL A 35 -4.50 15.68 13.50
N ARG A 36 -4.88 14.57 14.15
CA ARG A 36 -4.05 13.36 14.18
C ARG A 36 -3.83 12.77 12.79
N SER A 37 -4.87 12.72 11.96
CA SER A 37 -4.80 12.20 10.59
C SER A 37 -3.99 13.14 9.69
N GLN A 38 -4.12 14.46 9.86
CA GLN A 38 -3.30 15.44 9.15
C GLN A 38 -1.80 15.19 9.39
N ARG A 39 -1.40 14.99 10.65
CA ARG A 39 -0.01 14.67 11.01
C ARG A 39 0.49 13.38 10.33
N PHE A 40 -0.36 12.36 10.23
CA PHE A 40 -0.02 11.13 9.51
C PHE A 40 0.10 11.35 8.01
N LEU A 41 -0.81 12.10 7.39
CA LEU A 41 -0.76 12.44 5.97
C LEU A 41 0.55 13.19 5.63
N HIS A 42 0.92 14.20 6.42
CA HIS A 42 2.17 14.93 6.22
C HIS A 42 3.40 14.02 6.32
N ALA A 43 3.44 13.11 7.30
CA ALA A 43 4.53 12.14 7.41
C ALA A 43 4.56 11.17 6.22
N MET A 44 3.39 10.70 5.76
CA MET A 44 3.25 9.80 4.62
C MET A 44 3.82 10.43 3.34
N VAL A 45 3.52 11.70 3.10
CA VAL A 45 4.03 12.47 1.95
C VAL A 45 5.53 12.74 2.11
N ALA A 46 5.97 13.23 3.27
CA ALA A 46 7.37 13.59 3.51
C ALA A 46 8.34 12.40 3.38
N HIS A 47 7.86 11.18 3.56
CA HIS A 47 8.65 9.97 3.49
C HIS A 47 8.31 9.08 2.28
N ASP A 48 7.52 9.59 1.33
CA ASP A 48 7.13 8.93 0.08
C ASP A 48 6.60 7.49 0.29
N TRP A 49 5.81 7.25 1.35
CA TRP A 49 5.46 5.89 1.77
C TRP A 49 4.77 5.08 0.68
N LEU A 50 3.84 5.69 -0.06
CA LEU A 50 3.06 5.00 -1.08
C LEU A 50 3.93 4.46 -2.22
N VAL A 51 4.98 5.20 -2.60
CA VAL A 51 5.93 4.76 -3.62
C VAL A 51 6.92 3.76 -3.03
N GLN A 52 7.40 3.99 -1.81
CA GLN A 52 8.36 3.10 -1.13
C GLN A 52 7.77 1.71 -0.83
N TYR A 53 6.45 1.57 -0.71
CA TYR A 53 5.81 0.26 -0.65
C TYR A 53 5.92 -0.55 -1.94
N GLY A 54 6.38 0.05 -3.04
CA GLY A 54 6.67 -0.64 -4.29
C GLY A 54 7.95 -1.49 -4.27
N SER A 55 8.81 -1.34 -3.26
CA SER A 55 10.05 -2.12 -3.15
C SER A 55 10.18 -2.80 -1.79
N ARG A 56 10.93 -3.91 -1.77
CA ARG A 56 11.24 -4.63 -0.53
C ARG A 56 12.05 -3.74 0.42
N GLU A 57 13.00 -2.99 -0.12
CA GLU A 57 13.87 -2.08 0.63
C GLU A 57 13.08 -0.95 1.29
N GLY A 58 12.12 -0.37 0.56
CA GLY A 58 11.24 0.67 1.08
C GLY A 58 10.34 0.15 2.20
N MET A 59 9.75 -1.03 2.02
CA MET A 59 8.98 -1.70 3.08
C MET A 59 9.85 -2.04 4.31
N LEU A 60 11.08 -2.53 4.11
CA LEU A 60 12.03 -2.80 5.21
C LEU A 60 12.42 -1.54 5.97
N SER A 61 12.57 -0.40 5.29
CA SER A 61 12.81 0.90 5.92
C SER A 61 11.68 1.29 6.86
N VAL A 62 10.43 1.04 6.45
CA VAL A 62 9.24 1.26 7.28
C VAL A 62 9.23 0.32 8.48
N CYS A 63 9.52 -0.98 8.28
CA CYS A 63 9.63 -1.95 9.37
C CYS A 63 10.67 -1.51 10.43
N ARG A 64 11.86 -1.07 10.01
CA ARG A 64 12.88 -0.54 10.92
C ARG A 64 12.42 0.71 11.68
N SER A 65 11.72 1.61 10.99
CA SER A 65 11.16 2.82 11.61
C SER A 65 10.05 2.50 12.62
N MET A 66 9.29 1.42 12.39
CA MET A 66 8.30 0.91 13.34
C MET A 66 8.96 0.26 14.56
N ASP A 67 9.99 -0.57 14.34
CA ASP A 67 10.77 -1.18 15.43
C ASP A 67 11.33 -0.10 16.37
N ALA A 68 12.02 0.91 15.83
CA ALA A 68 12.58 2.02 16.62
C ALA A 68 11.51 2.76 17.46
N ARG A 69 10.32 2.95 16.88
CA ARG A 69 9.20 3.61 17.57
C ARG A 69 8.63 2.75 18.70
N LEU A 70 8.50 1.45 18.48
CA LEU A 70 8.02 0.50 19.48
C LEU A 70 9.01 0.36 20.63
N GLU A 71 10.30 0.29 20.32
CA GLU A 71 11.36 0.26 21.33
C GLU A 71 11.35 1.54 22.18
N GLN A 72 11.29 2.71 21.55
CA GLN A 72 11.23 3.98 22.28
C GLN A 72 9.98 4.11 23.17
N ARG A 73 8.82 3.69 22.66
CA ARG A 73 7.53 3.94 23.33
C ARG A 73 7.15 2.87 24.36
N LEU A 74 7.47 1.61 24.06
CA LEU A 74 7.04 0.45 24.85
C LEU A 74 8.21 -0.27 25.52
N ARG A 75 9.46 0.12 25.22
CA ARG A 75 10.68 -0.56 25.69
C ARG A 75 10.72 -2.05 25.32
N THR A 76 10.10 -2.38 24.19
CA THR A 76 10.03 -3.74 23.66
C THR A 76 10.78 -3.81 22.34
N THR A 77 11.71 -4.75 22.23
CA THR A 77 12.37 -5.07 20.97
C THR A 77 11.38 -5.76 20.06
N SER A 78 11.16 -5.20 18.88
CA SER A 78 10.27 -5.75 17.85
C SER A 78 11.13 -6.31 16.70
N PRO A 79 10.79 -7.48 16.13
CA PRO A 79 11.58 -8.09 15.06
C PRO A 79 11.04 -7.74 13.65
N LEU A 80 10.33 -6.62 13.44
CA LEU A 80 9.71 -6.33 12.14
C LEU A 80 10.75 -6.17 11.03
N HIS A 81 11.97 -5.73 11.35
CA HIS A 81 13.08 -5.72 10.39
C HIS A 81 13.38 -7.10 9.77
N ARG A 82 12.98 -8.20 10.42
CA ARG A 82 13.09 -9.58 9.91
C ARG A 82 11.84 -10.08 9.20
N LEU A 83 10.81 -9.24 9.04
CA LEU A 83 9.52 -9.62 8.46
C LEU A 83 9.69 -10.37 7.14
N PHE A 84 10.53 -9.86 6.24
CA PHE A 84 10.72 -10.48 4.94
C PHE A 84 11.55 -11.76 4.98
N GLU A 85 12.44 -11.95 5.97
CA GLU A 85 13.12 -13.24 6.15
C GLU A 85 12.09 -14.31 6.54
N ALA A 86 11.19 -13.97 7.46
CA ALA A 86 10.11 -14.86 7.87
C ALA A 86 9.10 -15.11 6.73
N ALA A 87 8.78 -14.09 5.94
CA ALA A 87 7.88 -14.21 4.80
C ALA A 87 8.48 -15.10 3.71
N ASP A 88 9.77 -14.92 3.37
CA ASP A 88 10.46 -15.78 2.41
C ASP A 88 10.46 -17.24 2.89
N ALA A 89 10.78 -17.48 4.17
CA ALA A 89 10.74 -18.81 4.76
C ALA A 89 9.34 -19.44 4.78
N ALA A 90 8.29 -18.62 4.76
CA ALA A 90 6.90 -19.04 4.69
C ALA A 90 6.38 -19.21 3.24
N GLY A 91 7.22 -19.02 2.22
CA GLY A 91 6.82 -19.16 0.81
C GLY A 91 6.14 -17.91 0.24
N LEU A 92 6.67 -16.71 0.54
CA LEU A 92 6.15 -15.45 -0.01
C LEU A 92 6.03 -15.47 -1.54
N ASP A 93 7.00 -16.07 -2.24
CA ASP A 93 6.97 -16.13 -3.71
C ASP A 93 5.81 -16.99 -4.23
N ASP A 94 5.54 -18.13 -3.60
CA ASP A 94 4.39 -18.99 -3.94
C ASP A 94 3.07 -18.26 -3.67
N LEU A 95 3.00 -17.53 -2.56
CA LEU A 95 1.86 -16.69 -2.24
C LEU A 95 1.68 -15.58 -3.30
N GLU A 96 2.73 -14.84 -3.67
CA GLU A 96 2.64 -13.79 -4.70
C GLU A 96 2.23 -14.37 -6.06
N ALA A 97 2.75 -15.53 -6.45
CA ALA A 97 2.37 -16.22 -7.68
C ALA A 97 0.89 -16.63 -7.69
N SER A 98 0.35 -17.11 -6.57
CA SER A 98 -1.07 -17.46 -6.43
C SER A 98 -1.98 -16.23 -6.31
N PHE A 99 -1.46 -15.11 -5.82
CA PHE A 99 -2.24 -13.88 -5.61
C PHE A 99 -2.58 -13.18 -6.93
N GLU A 100 -1.71 -13.27 -7.94
CA GLU A 100 -1.95 -12.67 -9.26
C GLU A 100 -3.25 -13.13 -9.94
N PRO A 101 -3.48 -14.44 -10.18
CA PRO A 101 -4.72 -14.90 -10.79
C PRO A 101 -5.95 -14.61 -9.90
N PHE A 102 -5.79 -14.66 -8.58
CA PHE A 102 -6.83 -14.28 -7.63
C PHE A 102 -7.25 -12.81 -7.80
N TRP A 103 -6.28 -11.90 -7.89
CA TRP A 103 -6.52 -10.47 -8.08
C TRP A 103 -7.24 -10.17 -9.39
N MET A 104 -6.81 -10.80 -10.50
CA MET A 104 -7.44 -10.64 -11.81
C MET A 104 -8.89 -11.11 -11.82
N ARG A 105 -9.20 -12.19 -11.10
CA ARG A 105 -10.58 -12.67 -10.92
C ARG A 105 -11.43 -11.64 -10.18
N ILE A 106 -10.95 -11.11 -9.05
CA ILE A 106 -11.67 -10.07 -8.28
C ILE A 106 -11.96 -8.84 -9.16
N GLN A 107 -10.97 -8.36 -9.92
CA GLN A 107 -11.19 -7.22 -10.82
C GLN A 107 -12.22 -7.49 -11.91
N THR A 108 -12.30 -8.74 -12.39
CA THR A 108 -13.28 -9.14 -13.41
C THR A 108 -14.69 -9.18 -12.82
N GLU A 109 -14.84 -9.81 -11.66
CA GLU A 109 -16.13 -9.88 -10.94
C GLU A 109 -16.62 -8.49 -10.54
N ALA A 110 -15.74 -7.65 -9.98
CA ALA A 110 -16.08 -6.27 -9.62
C ALA A 110 -16.57 -5.44 -10.82
N ARG A 111 -15.91 -5.57 -11.99
CA ARG A 111 -16.36 -4.90 -13.22
C ARG A 111 -17.70 -5.41 -13.70
N SER A 112 -17.93 -6.73 -13.68
CA SER A 112 -19.23 -7.30 -14.06
C SER A 112 -20.35 -6.81 -13.15
N PHE A 113 -20.10 -6.72 -11.84
CA PHE A 113 -21.07 -6.25 -10.86
C PHE A 113 -21.48 -4.80 -11.14
N VAL A 114 -20.52 -3.90 -11.33
CA VAL A 114 -20.78 -2.49 -11.65
C VAL A 114 -21.56 -2.36 -12.96
N GLN A 115 -21.26 -3.17 -13.98
CA GLN A 115 -21.99 -3.15 -15.25
C GLN A 115 -23.43 -3.65 -15.09
N THR A 116 -23.65 -4.70 -14.31
CA THR A 116 -25.00 -5.21 -14.02
C THR A 116 -25.82 -4.20 -13.23
N GLU A 117 -25.27 -3.57 -12.19
CA GLU A 117 -25.99 -2.52 -11.44
C GLU A 117 -26.29 -1.30 -12.32
N SER A 118 -25.34 -0.87 -13.16
CA SER A 118 -25.54 0.26 -14.08
C SER A 118 -26.63 -0.03 -15.11
N MET A 119 -26.78 -1.28 -15.56
CA MET A 119 -27.86 -1.69 -16.47
C MET A 119 -29.22 -1.82 -15.77
N LEU A 120 -29.26 -2.10 -14.47
CA LEU A 120 -30.50 -2.18 -13.68
C LEU A 120 -30.98 -0.81 -13.17
N ALA A 121 -30.10 0.19 -13.14
CA ALA A 121 -30.40 1.56 -12.73
C ALA A 121 -30.87 2.48 -13.90
N CYS A 122 -30.85 1.98 -15.14
CA CYS A 122 -31.39 2.63 -16.34
C CYS A 122 -32.76 2.03 -16.71
#